data_AF-A0AAW8EGT5-F1
#
_entry.id   AF-A0AAW8EGT5-F1
#
_cell.length_a   1.000
_cell.length_b   1.000
_cell.length_c   1.000
_cell.angle_alpha   90.00
_cell.angle_beta   90.00
_cell.angle_gamma   90.00
#
_symmetry.space_group_name_H-M   'P 1'
#
loop_
_entity.id
_entity.type
_entity.pdbx_description
1 polymer ?
#
loop_
_entity_poly.entity_id
_entity_poly.type
_entity_poly.pdbx_seq_one_letter_code
_entity_poly.pdbx_strand_id
1 'polypeptide(L)'
;MTIDWPAFTPWTALAGGVLVGAAAAMFVLLNGRIAGISGIVGGLLRPVRGDVAWRLAFVAGLVAAPMAYAVIAPWPRPQIDAGYVALVAAGLLVGVGTRYASGCTSGHGVCGLSRLSPRSLAATAVFMGAGFLTVFLMRHLLDL
;
A
#
# COMPACT_ATOMS: atom_id res chain seq x y z
N MET A 1 28.53 8.43 -5.74
CA MET A 1 27.22 7.75 -5.84
C MET A 1 27.41 6.56 -6.77
N THR A 2 27.67 5.37 -6.23
CA THR A 2 27.78 4.13 -7.01
C THR A 2 26.38 3.54 -7.13
N ILE A 3 25.83 3.52 -8.33
CA ILE A 3 24.55 2.85 -8.60
C ILE A 3 24.82 1.35 -8.54
N ASP A 4 24.04 0.64 -7.73
CA ASP A 4 24.02 -0.82 -7.68
C ASP A 4 23.33 -1.35 -8.96
N TRP A 5 24.09 -1.41 -10.04
CA TRP A 5 23.61 -1.86 -11.35
C TRP A 5 22.96 -3.26 -11.33
N PRO A 6 23.47 -4.24 -10.56
CA PRO A 6 22.78 -5.52 -10.36
C PRO A 6 21.36 -5.41 -9.77
N ALA A 7 21.15 -4.54 -8.80
CA ALA A 7 19.83 -4.35 -8.16
C ALA A 7 18.92 -3.37 -8.93
N PHE A 8 19.48 -2.58 -9.86
CA PHE A 8 18.73 -1.60 -10.63
C PHE A 8 17.87 -2.27 -11.70
N THR A 9 16.55 -2.37 -11.44
CA THR A 9 15.59 -3.12 -12.27
C THR A 9 14.50 -2.22 -12.90
N PRO A 10 14.89 -1.19 -13.71
CA PRO A 10 13.99 -0.11 -14.14
C PRO A 10 12.79 -0.61 -14.94
N TRP A 11 12.98 -1.60 -15.81
CA TRP A 11 11.91 -2.12 -16.65
C TRP A 11 10.85 -2.88 -15.87
N THR A 12 11.26 -3.68 -14.87
CA THR A 12 10.29 -4.39 -14.03
C THR A 12 9.55 -3.44 -13.09
N ALA A 13 10.23 -2.41 -12.58
CA ALA A 13 9.61 -1.36 -11.77
C ALA A 13 8.59 -0.56 -12.58
N LEU A 14 8.93 -0.19 -13.83
CA LEU A 14 8.01 0.48 -14.75
C LEU A 14 6.80 -0.41 -15.08
N ALA A 15 7.03 -1.68 -15.43
CA ALA A 15 5.96 -2.63 -15.72
C ALA A 15 5.01 -2.81 -14.53
N GLY A 16 5.55 -2.96 -13.31
CA GLY A 16 4.75 -3.01 -12.08
C GLY A 16 3.94 -1.73 -11.85
N GLY A 17 4.56 -0.56 -12.06
CA GLY A 17 3.87 0.73 -11.97
C GLY A 17 2.71 0.88 -12.96
N VAL A 18 2.93 0.48 -14.21
CA VAL A 18 1.88 0.46 -15.25
C VAL A 18 0.74 -0.49 -14.87
N LEU A 19 1.04 -1.68 -14.36
CA LEU A 19 0.03 -2.64 -13.91
C LEU A 19 -0.82 -2.08 -12.76
N VAL A 20 -0.20 -1.48 -11.74
CA VAL A 20 -0.91 -0.85 -10.61
C VAL A 20 -1.76 0.33 -11.09
N GLY A 21 -1.21 1.17 -11.97
CA GLY A 21 -1.93 2.31 -12.55
C GLY A 21 -3.14 1.87 -13.38
N ALA A 22 -2.96 0.86 -14.24
CA ALA A 22 -4.04 0.27 -15.03
C ALA A 22 -5.13 -0.35 -14.14
N ALA A 23 -4.75 -1.10 -13.11
CA ALA A 23 -5.70 -1.68 -12.16
C ALA A 23 -6.49 -0.59 -11.41
N ALA A 24 -5.84 0.49 -10.96
CA ALA A 24 -6.49 1.61 -10.31
C ALA A 24 -7.45 2.36 -11.27
N ALA A 25 -7.04 2.58 -12.52
CA ALA A 25 -7.87 3.21 -13.55
C ALA A 25 -9.09 2.35 -13.89
N MET A 26 -8.90 1.05 -14.12
CA MET A 26 -9.99 0.10 -14.34
C MET A 26 -10.97 0.08 -13.17
N PHE A 27 -10.47 0.10 -11.93
CA PHE A 27 -11.34 0.10 -10.75
C PHE A 27 -12.21 1.37 -10.70
N VAL A 28 -11.65 2.54 -10.99
CA VAL A 28 -12.40 3.80 -11.06
C VAL A 28 -13.40 3.79 -12.22
N LEU A 29 -12.99 3.36 -13.42
CA LEU A 29 -13.83 3.39 -14.62
C LEU A 29 -14.97 2.36 -14.58
N LEU A 30 -14.72 1.16 -14.05
CA LEU A 30 -15.69 0.07 -14.06
C LEU A 30 -16.57 0.06 -12.81
N ASN A 31 -16.04 0.42 -11.63
CA ASN A 31 -16.79 0.40 -10.38
C ASN A 31 -17.22 1.81 -9.91
N GLY A 32 -16.72 2.88 -10.53
CA GLY A 32 -17.00 4.26 -10.10
C GLY A 32 -16.38 4.62 -8.75
N ARG A 33 -15.41 3.82 -8.26
CA ARG A 33 -14.87 3.91 -6.89
C ARG A 33 -13.35 4.06 -6.90
N ILE A 34 -12.84 4.76 -5.89
CA ILE A 34 -11.40 4.99 -5.73
C ILE A 34 -10.77 3.85 -4.91
N ALA A 35 -9.65 3.32 -5.38
CA ALA A 35 -8.93 2.24 -4.71
C ALA A 35 -8.20 2.73 -3.43
N GLY A 36 -8.86 2.60 -2.27
CA GLY A 36 -8.28 2.90 -0.96
C GLY A 36 -8.36 1.69 -0.03
N ILE A 37 -7.29 0.89 0.09
CA ILE A 37 -7.32 -0.41 0.79
C ILE A 37 -7.79 -0.27 2.24
N SER A 38 -7.25 0.70 3.01
CA SER A 38 -7.67 0.92 4.40
C SER A 38 -9.14 1.33 4.51
N GLY A 39 -9.64 2.10 3.54
CA GLY A 39 -11.06 2.48 3.44
C GLY A 39 -11.94 1.28 3.09
N ILE A 40 -11.49 0.42 2.17
CA ILE A 40 -12.18 -0.81 1.75
C ILE A 40 -12.34 -1.76 2.92
N VAL A 41 -11.23 -2.13 3.57
CA VAL A 41 -11.20 -3.01 4.75
C VAL A 41 -11.98 -2.38 5.91
N GLY A 42 -11.87 -1.06 6.12
CA GLY A 42 -12.63 -0.37 7.16
C GLY A 42 -14.15 -0.43 6.99
N GLY A 43 -14.61 -0.30 5.75
CA GLY A 43 -16.03 -0.44 5.45
C GLY A 43 -16.53 -1.87 5.59
N LEU A 44 -15.66 -2.89 5.62
CA LEU A 44 -16.05 -4.25 5.98
C LEU A 44 -16.21 -4.44 7.50
N LEU A 45 -15.43 -3.70 8.31
CA LEU A 45 -15.55 -3.73 9.78
C LEU A 45 -16.81 -3.02 10.28
N ARG A 46 -17.29 -2.01 9.54
CA ARG A 46 -18.56 -1.33 9.80
C ARG A 46 -19.42 -1.34 8.53
N PRO A 47 -20.06 -2.48 8.22
CA PRO A 47 -20.71 -2.71 6.94
C PRO A 47 -21.95 -1.82 6.76
N VAL A 48 -22.07 -1.23 5.57
CA VAL A 48 -23.27 -0.54 5.10
C VAL A 48 -23.96 -1.45 4.07
N ARG A 49 -25.30 -1.59 4.16
CA ARG A 49 -26.07 -2.40 3.22
C ARG A 49 -25.83 -1.94 1.78
N GLY A 50 -25.60 -2.90 0.88
CA GLY A 50 -25.30 -2.66 -0.54
C GLY A 50 -23.80 -2.47 -0.87
N ASP A 51 -22.96 -2.22 0.13
CA ASP A 51 -21.54 -1.88 -0.09
C ASP A 51 -20.58 -3.05 0.21
N VAL A 52 -21.06 -4.13 0.83
CA VAL A 52 -20.23 -5.24 1.30
C VAL A 52 -19.70 -6.11 0.15
N ALA A 53 -20.54 -6.42 -0.83
CA ALA A 53 -20.20 -7.39 -1.89
C ALA A 53 -18.95 -6.99 -2.69
N TRP A 54 -18.88 -5.74 -3.17
CA TRP A 54 -17.74 -5.27 -3.95
C TRP A 54 -16.47 -5.14 -3.11
N ARG A 55 -16.60 -4.78 -1.82
CA ARG A 55 -15.45 -4.68 -0.89
C ARG A 55 -14.86 -6.06 -0.62
N LEU A 56 -15.73 -7.06 -0.39
CA LEU A 56 -15.30 -8.45 -0.25
C LEU A 56 -14.66 -8.96 -1.53
N ALA A 57 -15.25 -8.70 -2.70
CA ALA A 57 -14.66 -9.08 -3.98
C ALA A 57 -13.27 -8.46 -4.18
N PHE A 58 -13.09 -7.18 -3.83
CA PHE A 58 -11.79 -6.50 -3.91
C PHE A 58 -10.77 -7.14 -2.96
N VAL A 59 -11.12 -7.36 -1.69
CA VAL A 59 -10.22 -7.96 -0.70
C VAL A 59 -9.89 -9.41 -1.06
N ALA A 60 -10.88 -10.19 -1.52
CA ALA A 60 -10.67 -11.55 -2.00
C ALA A 60 -9.71 -11.56 -3.20
N GLY A 61 -9.88 -10.66 -4.16
CA GLY A 61 -8.95 -10.49 -5.28
C GLY A 61 -7.54 -10.14 -4.83
N LEU A 62 -7.39 -9.24 -3.86
CA LEU A 62 -6.10 -8.84 -3.29
C LEU A 62 -5.37 -10.02 -2.63
N VAL A 63 -6.09 -10.90 -1.93
CA VAL A 63 -5.54 -12.11 -1.29
C VAL A 63 -5.28 -13.22 -2.31
N ALA A 64 -6.16 -13.38 -3.30
CA ALA A 64 -6.06 -14.44 -4.31
C ALA A 64 -4.95 -14.16 -5.34
N ALA A 65 -4.65 -12.90 -5.66
CA ALA A 65 -3.64 -12.53 -6.65
C ALA A 65 -2.24 -13.14 -6.39
N PRO A 66 -1.62 -13.03 -5.18
CA PRO A 66 -0.34 -13.69 -4.91
C PRO A 66 -0.45 -15.22 -4.91
N MET A 67 -1.61 -15.79 -4.56
CA MET A 67 -1.83 -17.24 -4.65
C MET A 67 -1.88 -17.71 -6.10
N ALA A 68 -2.50 -16.93 -7.00
CA ALA A 68 -2.50 -17.22 -8.43
C ALA A 68 -1.09 -17.09 -9.04
N TYR A 69 -0.32 -16.07 -8.61
CA TYR A 69 1.07 -15.91 -9.01
C TYR A 69 1.95 -17.11 -8.61
N ALA A 70 1.64 -17.76 -7.48
CA ALA A 70 2.32 -18.97 -7.01
C ALA A 70 2.35 -20.12 -8.03
N VAL A 71 1.36 -20.18 -8.91
CA VAL A 71 1.21 -21.27 -9.91
C VAL A 71 2.22 -21.12 -11.05
N ILE A 72 2.67 -19.90 -11.32
CA ILE A 72 3.56 -19.57 -12.44
C ILE A 72 4.99 -19.24 -12.00
N ALA A 73 5.20 -18.87 -10.74
CA ALA A 73 6.50 -18.50 -10.19
C ALA A 73 6.61 -18.80 -8.69
N PRO A 74 7.82 -19.14 -8.20
CA PRO A 74 8.04 -19.33 -6.77
C PRO A 74 7.85 -18.02 -6.00
N TRP A 75 7.41 -18.14 -4.75
CA TRP A 75 7.23 -16.97 -3.90
C TRP A 75 8.57 -16.30 -3.60
N PRO A 76 8.66 -14.96 -3.71
CA PRO A 76 9.82 -14.25 -3.21
C PRO A 76 9.91 -14.49 -1.70
N ARG A 77 11.10 -14.85 -1.20
CA ARG A 77 11.31 -15.10 0.22
C ARG A 77 11.19 -13.76 0.96
N PRO A 78 10.21 -13.58 1.87
CA PRO A 78 10.13 -12.36 2.66
C PRO A 78 11.30 -12.32 3.64
N GLN A 79 12.09 -11.26 3.59
CA GLN A 79 13.08 -10.95 4.64
C GLN A 79 12.40 -10.02 5.65
N ILE A 80 12.21 -10.50 6.87
CA ILE A 80 11.59 -9.75 7.97
C ILE A 80 12.62 -9.61 9.08
N ASP A 81 13.30 -8.47 9.07
CA ASP A 81 14.32 -8.13 10.07
C ASP A 81 13.68 -7.40 11.27
N ALA A 82 12.55 -7.93 11.78
CA ALA A 82 11.80 -7.34 12.88
C ALA A 82 11.18 -8.41 13.77
N GLY A 83 11.25 -8.21 15.09
CA GLY A 83 10.57 -9.10 16.05
C GLY A 83 9.04 -8.97 16.00
N TYR A 84 8.33 -10.02 16.42
CA TYR A 84 6.86 -10.05 16.41
C TYR A 84 6.22 -8.86 17.13
N VAL A 85 6.79 -8.42 18.25
CA VAL A 85 6.31 -7.25 19.00
C VAL A 85 6.37 -5.98 18.15
N ALA A 86 7.48 -5.77 17.43
CA ALA A 86 7.63 -4.61 16.54
C ALA A 86 6.63 -4.68 15.38
N LEU A 87 6.40 -5.86 14.80
CA LEU A 87 5.41 -6.05 13.72
C LEU A 87 3.99 -5.73 14.18
N VAL A 88 3.58 -6.21 15.36
CA VAL A 88 2.26 -5.93 15.92
C VAL A 88 2.11 -4.44 16.23
N ALA A 89 3.11 -3.83 16.88
CA ALA A 89 3.10 -2.40 17.19
C ALA A 89 3.03 -1.55 15.91
N ALA A 90 3.84 -1.86 14.89
CA ALA A 90 3.83 -1.19 13.60
C ALA A 90 2.47 -1.33 12.91
N GLY A 91 1.89 -2.53 12.89
CA GLY A 91 0.57 -2.78 12.32
C GLY A 91 -0.54 -1.95 12.99
N LEU A 92 -0.53 -1.86 14.32
CA LEU A 92 -1.48 -1.03 15.07
C LEU A 92 -1.30 0.46 14.77
N LEU A 93 -0.06 0.95 14.78
CA LEU A 93 0.26 2.34 14.46
C LEU A 93 -0.18 2.72 13.04
N VAL A 94 0.08 1.85 12.05
CA VAL A 94 -0.37 2.04 10.67
C VAL A 94 -1.90 2.01 10.58
N GLY A 95 -2.55 1.09 11.29
CA GLY A 95 -4.01 0.99 11.36
C GLY A 95 -4.66 2.28 11.89
N VAL A 96 -4.14 2.80 13.01
CA VAL A 96 -4.60 4.05 13.61
C VAL A 96 -4.28 5.25 12.71
N GLY A 97 -3.06 5.33 12.19
CA GLY A 97 -2.62 6.44 11.33
C GLY A 97 -3.43 6.55 10.03
N THR A 98 -3.69 5.42 9.36
CA THR A 98 -4.50 5.43 8.12
C THR A 98 -5.96 5.78 8.37
N ARG A 99 -6.48 5.55 9.58
CA ARG A 99 -7.82 6.02 9.98
C ARG A 99 -7.86 7.53 10.19
N TYR A 100 -6.89 8.08 10.92
CA TYR A 100 -6.80 9.54 11.13
C TYR A 100 -6.58 10.29 9.82
N ALA A 101 -5.75 9.77 8.92
CA ALA A 101 -5.56 10.37 7.59
C ALA A 101 -6.80 10.25 6.68
N SER A 102 -7.78 9.42 7.06
CA SER A 102 -8.93 9.02 6.23
C SER A 102 -8.50 8.33 4.92
N GLY A 103 -7.38 7.60 4.96
CA GLY A 103 -6.79 6.97 3.78
C GLY A 103 -5.42 6.37 4.04
N CYS A 104 -4.95 5.55 3.09
CA CYS A 104 -3.63 4.94 3.08
C CYS A 104 -2.84 5.39 1.85
N THR A 105 -1.62 4.88 1.68
CA THR A 105 -0.75 5.16 0.53
C THR A 105 -1.39 4.77 -0.81
N SER A 106 -2.19 3.70 -0.87
CA SER A 106 -2.93 3.36 -2.10
C SER A 106 -3.95 4.45 -2.49
N GLY A 107 -4.65 5.04 -1.51
CA GLY A 107 -5.68 6.03 -1.75
C GLY A 107 -5.12 7.43 -1.97
N HIS A 108 -4.16 7.86 -1.15
CA HIS A 108 -3.53 9.18 -1.26
C HIS A 108 -2.39 9.22 -2.27
N GLY A 109 -1.48 8.25 -2.21
CA GLY A 109 -0.29 8.20 -3.07
C GLY A 109 -0.62 7.82 -4.51
N VAL A 110 -1.26 6.66 -4.71
CA VAL A 110 -1.58 6.19 -6.07
C VAL A 110 -2.75 6.99 -6.65
N CYS A 111 -3.96 6.82 -6.12
CA CYS A 111 -5.14 7.46 -6.73
C CYS A 111 -5.24 8.97 -6.48
N GLY A 112 -4.86 9.44 -5.28
CA GLY A 112 -5.05 10.82 -4.85
C GLY A 112 -4.10 11.80 -5.54
N LEU A 113 -2.83 11.43 -5.67
CA LEU A 113 -1.81 12.24 -6.33
C LEU A 113 -2.03 12.31 -7.84
N SER A 114 -2.45 11.20 -8.48
CA SER A 114 -2.85 11.19 -9.89
C SER A 114 -4.04 12.10 -10.20
N ARG A 115 -4.87 12.41 -9.19
CA ARG A 115 -6.00 13.36 -9.29
C ARG A 115 -5.64 14.79 -8.87
N LEU A 116 -4.34 15.08 -8.69
CA LEU A 116 -3.81 16.39 -8.28
C LEU A 116 -4.42 16.93 -6.98
N SER A 117 -4.75 16.03 -6.03
CA SER A 117 -5.35 16.42 -4.75
C SER A 117 -4.29 17.02 -3.80
N PRO A 118 -4.41 18.29 -3.38
CA PRO A 118 -3.46 18.91 -2.45
C PRO A 118 -3.48 18.23 -1.07
N ARG A 119 -4.66 17.79 -0.61
CA ARG A 119 -4.80 16.98 0.61
C ARG A 119 -3.99 15.69 0.51
N SER A 120 -4.06 15.01 -0.63
CA SER A 120 -3.36 13.74 -0.82
C SER A 120 -1.85 13.93 -0.98
N LEU A 121 -1.41 15.04 -1.57
CA LEU A 121 -0.01 15.44 -1.59
C LEU A 121 0.51 15.65 -0.17
N ALA A 122 -0.19 16.43 0.66
CA ALA A 122 0.19 16.65 2.05
C ALA A 122 0.24 15.33 2.86
N ALA A 123 -0.80 14.49 2.75
CA ALA A 123 -0.83 13.20 3.42
C ALA A 123 0.33 12.29 2.99
N THR A 124 0.63 12.23 1.69
CA THR A 124 1.72 11.41 1.15
C THR A 124 3.09 11.92 1.62
N ALA A 125 3.30 13.24 1.64
CA ALA A 125 4.52 13.85 2.15
C ALA A 125 4.74 13.51 3.64
N VAL A 126 3.66 13.56 4.45
CA VAL A 126 3.72 13.18 5.87
C VAL A 126 4.02 11.69 6.04
N PHE A 127 3.38 10.80 5.27
CA PHE A 127 3.66 9.36 5.34
C PHE A 127 5.11 9.04 4.99
N MET A 128 5.62 9.61 3.90
CA MET A 128 7.00 9.40 3.47
C MET A 128 7.98 10.01 4.48
N GLY A 129 7.72 11.23 4.95
CA GLY A 129 8.54 11.89 5.97
C GLY A 129 8.61 11.10 7.27
N ALA A 130 7.49 10.59 7.76
CA ALA A 130 7.45 9.73 8.94
C ALA A 130 8.22 8.41 8.72
N GLY A 131 8.10 7.79 7.54
CA GLY A 131 8.87 6.61 7.18
C GLY A 131 10.37 6.85 7.16
N PHE A 132 10.81 7.93 6.49
CA PHE A 132 12.22 8.34 6.45
C PHE A 132 12.76 8.63 7.85
N LEU A 133 12.02 9.38 8.66
CA LEU A 133 12.41 9.69 10.03
C LEU A 133 12.51 8.42 10.88
N THR A 134 11.56 7.49 10.75
CA THR A 134 11.56 6.22 11.50
C THR A 134 12.80 5.40 11.15
N VAL A 135 13.10 5.23 9.86
CA VAL A 135 14.30 4.49 9.41
C VAL A 135 15.59 5.19 9.88
N PHE A 136 15.64 6.52 9.80
CA PHE A 136 16.79 7.29 10.28
C PHE A 136 17.03 7.06 11.78
N LEU A 137 16.00 7.21 12.60
CA LEU A 137 16.09 7.01 14.04
C LEU A 137 16.48 5.57 14.40
N MET A 138 15.82 4.58 13.79
CA MET A 138 16.11 3.17 14.09
C MET A 138 17.52 2.78 13.68
N ARG A 139 17.94 3.08 12.45
CA ARG A 139 19.20 2.58 11.90
C ARG A 139 20.44 3.41 12.24
N HIS A 140 20.29 4.69 12.58
CA HIS A 140 21.44 5.59 12.78
C HIS A 140 21.54 6.17 14.19
N LEU A 141 20.44 6.19 14.95
CA LEU A 141 20.45 6.72 16.31
C LEU A 141 20.33 5.62 17.37
N LEU A 142 19.53 4.58 17.09
CA LEU A 142 19.25 3.49 18.02
C LEU A 142 20.00 2.19 17.68
N ASP A 143 20.65 2.11 16.51
CA ASP A 143 21.32 0.92 15.98
C ASP A 143 20.47 -0.37 16.07
N LEU A 144 19.17 -0.23 15.75
CA LEU A 144 18.15 -1.30 15.71
C LEU A 144 17.95 -1.89 14.31
#